data_AF-A0A7S0PJT9-F1
#
_entry.id   AF-A0A7S0PJT9-F1
#
_cell.length_a   1.000
_cell.length_b   1.000
_cell.length_c   1.000
_cell.angle_alpha   90.00
_cell.angle_beta   90.00
_cell.angle_gamma   90.00
#
_symmetry.space_group_name_H-M   'P 1'
#
loop_
_entity.id
_entity.type
_entity.pdbx_description
1 polymer ?
#
loop_
_entity_poly.entity_id
_entity_poly.type
_entity_poly.pdbx_seq_one_letter_code
_entity_poly.pdbx_strand_id
1 'polypeptide(L)'
;VVVGGESKEDFVRIVAHCAVRLPENKPRYIMGVGYPLDLVVCTALGADMYDCVYPSRTARFGTALVPEGMLRLKSHSNENDHRPIEAECDCLTCKHYTRAQLHKIATKEPRAANLLTIHNLRYQMRLCSAMHTAIIEQRFGTFARDFIYKQFPSGDIPLWVRQAMEYAEIDLIR
;
A
#
# COMPACT_ATOMS: atom_id res chain seq x y z
N VAL A 1 5.37 -13.15 11.95
CA VAL A 1 6.71 -12.57 11.69
C VAL A 1 6.67 -11.12 12.14
N VAL A 2 7.62 -10.67 12.97
CA VAL A 2 7.75 -9.25 13.36
C VAL A 2 8.82 -8.62 12.49
N VAL A 3 8.53 -7.46 11.93
CA VAL A 3 9.43 -6.74 11.02
C VAL A 3 9.68 -5.36 11.60
N GLY A 4 10.95 -4.99 11.84
CA GLY A 4 11.26 -3.75 12.54
C GLY A 4 12.73 -3.35 12.46
N GLY A 5 13.03 -2.30 11.70
CA GLY A 5 14.34 -1.63 11.71
C GLY A 5 15.45 -2.30 10.88
N GLU A 6 15.17 -3.40 10.20
CA GLU A 6 16.12 -4.09 9.32
C GLU A 6 16.14 -3.55 7.88
N SER A 7 17.16 -3.92 7.11
CA SER A 7 17.23 -3.59 5.68
C SER A 7 16.08 -4.23 4.90
N LYS A 8 15.69 -3.63 3.76
CA LYS A 8 14.58 -4.16 2.95
C LYS A 8 14.92 -5.53 2.35
N GLU A 9 16.19 -5.76 2.04
CA GLU A 9 16.71 -7.04 1.56
C GLU A 9 16.61 -8.12 2.64
N ASP A 10 16.98 -7.80 3.89
CA ASP A 10 16.87 -8.74 5.02
C ASP A 10 15.41 -9.07 5.32
N PHE A 11 14.55 -8.06 5.30
CA PHE A 11 13.10 -8.21 5.48
C PHE A 11 12.50 -9.23 4.51
N VAL A 12 12.75 -9.08 3.20
CA VAL A 12 12.25 -10.02 2.18
C VAL A 12 12.77 -11.43 2.43
N ARG A 13 14.07 -11.57 2.69
CA ARG A 13 14.70 -12.88 2.92
C ARG A 13 14.11 -13.59 4.13
N ILE A 14 13.88 -12.86 5.23
CA ILE A 14 13.27 -13.42 6.46
C ILE A 14 11.83 -13.84 6.20
N VAL A 15 11.03 -13.00 5.54
CA VAL A 15 9.63 -13.32 5.23
C VAL A 15 9.54 -14.57 4.35
N ALA A 16 10.32 -14.63 3.27
CA ALA A 16 10.35 -15.80 2.37
C ALA A 16 10.77 -17.08 3.13
N HIS A 17 11.81 -16.98 3.95
CA HIS A 17 12.32 -18.11 4.73
C HIS A 17 11.31 -18.63 5.76
N CYS A 18 10.58 -17.72 6.43
CA CYS A 18 9.53 -18.05 7.38
C CYS A 18 8.31 -18.65 6.69
N ALA A 19 7.88 -18.09 5.55
CA ALA A 19 6.68 -18.54 4.85
C ALA A 19 6.73 -20.02 4.47
N VAL A 20 7.89 -20.49 3.99
CA VAL A 20 8.15 -21.90 3.61
C VAL A 20 8.15 -22.84 4.82
N ARG A 21 8.55 -22.37 6.01
CA ARG A 21 8.66 -23.21 7.22
C ARG A 21 7.40 -23.25 8.07
N LEU A 22 6.52 -22.28 7.90
CA LEU A 22 5.26 -22.23 8.64
C LEU A 22 4.26 -23.23 8.06
N PRO A 23 3.46 -23.91 8.90
CA PRO A 23 2.46 -24.87 8.44
C PRO A 23 1.51 -24.26 7.41
N GLU A 24 1.32 -24.95 6.28
CA GLU A 24 0.46 -24.47 5.18
C GLU A 24 -1.01 -24.32 5.57
N ASN A 25 -1.47 -25.09 6.54
CA ASN A 25 -2.85 -25.10 7.02
C ASN A 25 -3.12 -24.08 8.14
N LYS A 26 -2.22 -23.13 8.36
CA LYS A 26 -2.38 -22.07 9.38
C LYS A 26 -2.11 -20.70 8.79
N PRO A 27 -2.87 -19.67 9.22
CA PRO A 27 -2.68 -18.31 8.72
C PRO A 27 -1.31 -17.76 9.15
N ARG A 28 -0.64 -17.07 8.22
CA ARG A 28 0.65 -16.42 8.41
C ARG A 28 0.43 -14.92 8.63
N TYR A 29 0.63 -14.48 9.86
CA TYR A 29 0.48 -13.08 10.27
C TYR A 29 1.83 -12.35 10.31
N ILE A 30 1.90 -11.19 9.64
CA ILE A 30 3.06 -10.30 9.65
C ILE A 30 2.72 -9.01 10.38
N MET A 31 3.47 -8.74 11.45
CA MET A 31 3.28 -7.59 12.32
C MET A 31 4.09 -6.39 11.84
N GLY A 32 3.45 -5.22 11.84
CA GLY A 32 4.12 -3.94 11.58
C GLY A 32 4.26 -3.56 10.11
N VAL A 33 3.65 -4.32 9.19
CA VAL A 33 3.71 -4.07 7.74
C VAL A 33 2.43 -3.37 7.27
N GLY A 34 2.58 -2.18 6.67
CA GLY A 34 1.43 -1.41 6.19
C GLY A 34 1.71 -0.47 5.03
N TYR A 35 2.92 -0.49 4.48
CA TYR A 35 3.20 0.21 3.22
C TYR A 35 2.58 -0.59 2.06
N PRO A 36 1.83 0.02 1.13
CA PRO A 36 1.12 -0.71 0.08
C PRO A 36 1.99 -1.69 -0.73
N LEU A 37 3.21 -1.30 -1.08
CA LEU A 37 4.15 -2.18 -1.79
C LEU A 37 4.58 -3.37 -0.94
N ASP A 38 4.83 -3.16 0.35
CA ASP A 38 5.20 -4.24 1.27
C ASP A 38 4.04 -5.25 1.42
N LEU A 39 2.79 -4.78 1.43
CA LEU A 39 1.61 -5.65 1.47
C LEU A 39 1.54 -6.57 0.23
N VAL A 40 1.77 -6.01 -0.96
CA VAL A 40 1.77 -6.80 -2.21
C VAL A 40 2.92 -7.81 -2.21
N VAL A 41 4.12 -7.38 -1.82
CA VAL A 41 5.30 -8.24 -1.73
C VAL A 41 5.11 -9.37 -0.72
N CYS A 42 4.66 -9.06 0.50
CA CYS A 42 4.43 -10.09 1.50
C CYS A 42 3.32 -11.07 1.11
N THR A 43 2.28 -10.60 0.42
CA THR A 43 1.21 -11.47 -0.09
C THR A 43 1.76 -12.43 -1.14
N ALA A 44 2.64 -11.95 -2.03
CA ALA A 44 3.34 -12.80 -3.00
C ALA A 44 4.19 -13.89 -2.32
N LEU A 45 4.78 -13.56 -1.16
CA LEU A 45 5.56 -14.49 -0.35
C LEU A 45 4.70 -15.39 0.56
N GLY A 46 3.36 -15.33 0.46
CA GLY A 46 2.44 -16.22 1.17
C GLY A 46 1.95 -15.75 2.54
N ALA A 47 2.00 -14.44 2.82
CA ALA A 47 1.42 -13.88 4.04
C ALA A 47 -0.09 -13.60 3.90
N ASP A 48 -0.84 -13.84 4.98
CA ASP A 48 -2.31 -13.81 4.99
C ASP A 48 -2.89 -12.61 5.76
N MET A 49 -2.18 -12.15 6.80
CA MET A 49 -2.68 -11.13 7.72
C MET A 49 -1.63 -10.06 8.01
N TYR A 50 -2.09 -8.83 8.23
CA TYR A 50 -1.26 -7.65 8.45
C TYR A 50 -1.86 -6.73 9.50
N ASP A 51 -1.01 -6.04 10.25
CA ASP A 51 -1.38 -4.86 11.02
C ASP A 51 -0.29 -3.79 10.92
N CYS A 52 -0.71 -2.52 10.91
CA CYS A 52 0.22 -1.40 11.01
C CYS A 52 -0.51 -0.12 11.35
N VAL A 53 0.17 0.78 12.06
CA VAL A 53 -0.27 2.16 12.27
C VAL A 53 0.02 3.07 11.06
N TYR A 54 0.64 2.56 9.99
CA TYR A 54 1.01 3.33 8.80
C TYR A 54 -0.11 4.22 8.23
N PRO A 55 -1.36 3.75 8.00
CA PRO A 55 -2.38 4.59 7.37
C PRO A 55 -2.75 5.80 8.23
N SER A 56 -2.89 5.62 9.55
CA SER A 56 -3.22 6.69 10.50
C SER A 56 -2.03 7.57 10.85
N ARG A 57 -0.80 7.03 10.85
CA ARG A 57 0.45 7.79 11.01
C ARG A 57 0.66 8.72 9.81
N THR A 58 0.55 8.21 8.60
CA THR A 58 0.75 8.98 7.36
C THR A 58 -0.34 10.05 7.17
N ALA A 59 -1.58 9.76 7.59
CA ALA A 59 -2.67 10.73 7.62
C ALA A 59 -2.36 11.97 8.49
N ARG A 60 -1.71 11.78 9.65
CA ARG A 60 -1.31 12.88 10.55
C ARG A 60 -0.30 13.85 9.91
N PHE A 61 0.50 13.37 8.97
CA PHE A 61 1.42 14.21 8.20
C PHE A 61 0.75 14.91 7.02
N GLY A 62 -0.56 14.72 6.80
CA GLY A 62 -1.29 15.30 5.67
C GLY A 62 -1.05 14.55 4.36
N THR A 63 -0.73 13.26 4.43
CA THR A 63 -0.44 12.43 3.26
C THR A 63 -1.53 11.38 3.07
N ALA A 64 -2.05 11.32 1.85
CA ALA A 64 -3.03 10.32 1.43
C ALA A 64 -2.36 9.22 0.60
N LEU A 65 -2.80 7.97 0.77
CA LEU A 65 -2.38 6.84 -0.04
C LEU A 65 -3.14 6.83 -1.37
N VAL A 66 -2.43 6.66 -2.48
CA VAL A 66 -3.00 6.61 -3.83
C VAL A 66 -2.35 5.48 -4.65
N PRO A 67 -2.99 4.97 -5.72
CA PRO A 67 -2.42 3.89 -6.53
C PRO A 67 -1.02 4.19 -7.09
N GLU A 68 -0.70 5.46 -7.32
CA GLU A 68 0.57 5.96 -7.83
C GLU A 68 1.60 6.27 -6.71
N GLY A 69 1.27 5.97 -5.45
CA GLY A 69 2.14 6.16 -4.29
C GLY A 69 1.50 7.02 -3.21
N MET A 70 2.04 8.22 -2.99
CA MET A 70 1.63 9.09 -1.89
C MET A 70 1.31 10.51 -2.38
N LEU A 71 0.12 11.00 -2.01
CA LEU A 71 -0.30 12.37 -2.27
C LEU A 71 -0.11 13.23 -1.02
N ARG A 72 0.88 14.14 -1.05
CA ARG A 72 1.12 15.11 0.03
C ARG A 72 0.17 16.29 -0.11
N LEU A 73 -0.92 16.31 0.65
CA LEU A 73 -1.98 17.31 0.50
C LEU A 73 -1.55 18.72 0.92
N LYS A 74 -0.51 18.85 1.75
CA LYS A 74 0.10 20.14 2.09
C LYS A 74 0.88 20.80 0.95
N SER A 75 1.13 20.09 -0.16
CA SER A 75 1.78 20.65 -1.35
C SER A 75 0.90 21.72 -2.01
N HIS A 76 1.52 22.82 -2.45
CA HIS A 76 0.87 23.90 -3.21
C HIS A 76 0.22 23.40 -4.50
N SER A 77 0.71 22.30 -5.08
CA SER A 77 0.09 21.68 -6.27
C SER A 77 -1.37 21.27 -6.06
N ASN A 78 -1.82 21.12 -4.81
CA ASN A 78 -3.19 20.74 -4.49
C ASN A 78 -4.11 21.95 -4.22
N GLU A 79 -3.58 23.17 -4.11
CA GLU A 79 -4.34 24.34 -3.65
C GLU A 79 -5.58 24.65 -4.51
N ASN A 80 -5.47 24.41 -5.82
CA ASN A 80 -6.53 24.61 -6.81
C ASN A 80 -6.95 23.31 -7.52
N ASP A 81 -6.59 22.14 -6.97
CA ASP A 81 -6.99 20.85 -7.54
C ASP A 81 -8.38 20.45 -7.03
N HIS A 82 -9.39 20.57 -7.89
CA HIS A 82 -10.78 20.26 -7.57
C HIS A 82 -11.14 18.77 -7.71
N ARG A 83 -10.17 17.91 -8.03
CA ARG A 83 -10.40 16.45 -8.06
C ARG A 83 -10.46 15.88 -6.64
N PRO A 84 -11.14 14.73 -6.42
CA PRO A 84 -11.01 13.98 -5.17
C PRO A 84 -9.59 13.42 -5.02
N ILE A 85 -9.27 12.81 -3.86
CA ILE A 85 -7.98 12.13 -3.68
C ILE A 85 -7.81 11.04 -4.76
N GLU A 86 -8.83 10.20 -4.94
CA GLU A 86 -8.91 9.14 -5.94
C GLU A 86 -10.35 9.06 -6.47
N ALA A 87 -10.52 9.06 -7.79
CA ALA A 87 -11.84 9.07 -8.43
C ALA A 87 -12.64 7.78 -8.18
N GLU A 88 -11.98 6.63 -8.19
CA GLU A 88 -12.59 5.30 -7.98
C GLU A 88 -12.79 4.95 -6.50
N CYS A 89 -12.44 5.85 -5.57
CA CYS A 89 -12.57 5.60 -4.14
C CYS A 89 -13.94 6.03 -3.63
N ASP A 90 -14.65 5.08 -3.03
CA ASP A 90 -16.01 5.24 -2.52
C ASP A 90 -16.08 5.71 -1.05
N CYS A 91 -14.94 6.11 -0.47
CA CYS A 91 -14.88 6.57 0.92
C CYS A 91 -15.60 7.91 1.13
N LEU A 92 -15.97 8.20 2.39
CA LEU A 92 -16.59 9.48 2.78
C LEU A 92 -15.78 10.69 2.29
N THR A 93 -14.46 10.64 2.45
CA THR A 93 -13.56 11.75 2.12
C THR A 93 -13.56 12.05 0.62
N CYS A 94 -13.39 11.04 -0.23
CA CYS A 94 -13.40 11.22 -1.69
C CYS A 94 -14.76 11.66 -2.23
N LYS A 95 -15.86 11.25 -1.58
CA LYS A 95 -17.22 11.63 -2.00
C LYS A 95 -17.59 13.09 -1.70
N HIS A 96 -16.99 13.70 -0.68
CA HIS A 96 -17.42 15.02 -0.17
C HIS A 96 -16.34 16.10 -0.23
N TYR A 97 -15.07 15.73 -0.44
CA TYR A 97 -13.96 16.66 -0.38
C TYR A 97 -13.05 16.56 -1.61
N THR A 98 -12.70 17.73 -2.13
CA THR A 98 -11.68 17.91 -3.16
C THR A 98 -10.29 18.04 -2.54
N ARG A 99 -9.23 17.81 -3.32
CA ARG A 99 -7.83 18.00 -2.91
C ARG A 99 -7.56 19.44 -2.45
N ALA A 100 -8.15 20.44 -3.11
CA ALA A 100 -8.08 21.85 -2.72
C ALA A 100 -8.70 22.13 -1.33
N GLN A 101 -9.87 21.56 -1.05
CA GLN A 101 -10.48 21.67 0.27
C GLN A 101 -9.63 20.97 1.32
N LEU A 102 -9.15 19.76 1.02
CA LEU A 102 -8.29 19.01 1.93
C LEU A 102 -6.95 19.69 2.16
N HIS A 103 -6.37 20.37 1.17
CA HIS A 103 -5.16 21.18 1.32
C HIS A 103 -5.36 22.28 2.35
N LYS A 104 -6.45 23.05 2.23
CA LYS A 104 -6.79 24.13 3.17
C LYS A 104 -6.96 23.61 4.59
N ILE A 105 -7.69 22.50 4.76
CA ILE A 105 -7.91 21.87 6.08
C ILE A 105 -6.60 21.28 6.62
N ALA A 106 -5.82 20.57 5.81
CA ALA A 106 -4.57 19.91 6.24
C ALA A 106 -3.48 20.89 6.69
N THR A 107 -3.50 22.11 6.19
CA THR A 107 -2.54 23.16 6.56
C THR A 107 -2.94 23.89 7.85
N LYS A 108 -4.23 23.89 8.21
CA LYS A 108 -4.76 24.74 9.30
C LYS A 108 -5.39 23.99 10.46
N GLU A 109 -5.91 22.78 10.23
CA GLU A 109 -6.77 22.08 11.18
C GLU A 109 -6.34 20.62 11.41
N PRO A 110 -6.38 20.13 12.66
CA PRO A 110 -6.08 18.72 12.96
C PRO A 110 -7.13 17.75 12.41
N ARG A 111 -8.36 18.23 12.12
CA ARG A 111 -9.45 17.41 11.56
C ARG A 111 -9.10 16.78 10.22
N ALA A 112 -8.15 17.33 9.47
CA ALA A 112 -7.62 16.69 8.27
C ALA A 112 -7.12 15.26 8.53
N ALA A 113 -6.47 15.03 9.66
CA ALA A 113 -5.95 13.70 10.00
C ALA A 113 -7.06 12.65 10.09
N ASN A 114 -8.26 13.02 10.54
CA ASN A 114 -9.41 12.11 10.61
C ASN A 114 -9.94 11.77 9.21
N LEU A 115 -10.11 12.79 8.35
CA LEU A 115 -10.55 12.61 6.96
C LEU A 115 -9.56 11.75 6.15
N LEU A 116 -8.26 11.97 6.35
CA LEU A 116 -7.23 11.19 5.67
C LEU A 116 -7.09 9.79 6.24
N THR A 117 -7.30 9.60 7.55
CA THR A 117 -7.37 8.25 8.14
C THR A 117 -8.47 7.42 7.50
N ILE A 118 -9.67 7.99 7.31
CA ILE A 118 -10.79 7.31 6.64
C ILE A 118 -10.40 6.86 5.22
N HIS A 119 -9.80 7.77 4.44
CA HIS A 119 -9.34 7.45 3.08
C HIS A 119 -8.24 6.38 3.09
N ASN A 120 -7.20 6.55 3.91
CA ASN A 120 -6.04 5.65 3.93
C ASN A 120 -6.42 4.23 4.37
N LEU A 121 -7.32 4.10 5.36
CA LEU A 121 -7.85 2.80 5.76
C LEU A 121 -8.67 2.17 4.64
N ARG A 122 -9.56 2.94 3.98
CA ARG A 122 -10.34 2.43 2.85
C ARG A 122 -9.46 1.99 1.69
N TYR A 123 -8.39 2.73 1.40
CA TYR A 123 -7.39 2.35 0.40
C TYR A 123 -6.76 0.99 0.72
N GLN A 124 -6.29 0.77 1.95
CA GLN A 124 -5.70 -0.52 2.34
C GLN A 124 -6.72 -1.66 2.27
N MET A 125 -7.95 -1.45 2.72
CA MET A 125 -9.01 -2.46 2.61
C MET A 125 -9.32 -2.81 1.15
N ARG A 126 -9.39 -1.82 0.26
CA ARG A 126 -9.60 -2.03 -1.18
C ARG A 126 -8.41 -2.77 -1.80
N LEU A 127 -7.18 -2.44 -1.43
CA LEU A 127 -5.97 -3.13 -1.88
C LEU A 127 -5.99 -4.60 -1.47
N CYS A 128 -6.25 -4.90 -0.19
CA CYS A 128 -6.35 -6.29 0.29
C CYS A 128 -7.49 -7.05 -0.40
N SER A 129 -8.65 -6.42 -0.60
CA SER A 129 -9.75 -7.04 -1.34
C SER A 129 -9.37 -7.34 -2.79
N ALA A 130 -8.69 -6.41 -3.47
CA ALA A 130 -8.26 -6.59 -4.86
C ALA A 130 -7.20 -7.70 -4.99
N MET A 131 -6.26 -7.78 -4.04
CA MET A 131 -5.30 -8.88 -3.95
C MET A 131 -6.02 -10.22 -3.77
N HIS A 132 -6.97 -10.30 -2.83
CA HIS A 132 -7.74 -11.50 -2.58
C HIS A 132 -8.51 -11.97 -3.82
N THR A 133 -9.21 -11.05 -4.51
CA THR A 133 -9.89 -11.35 -5.78
C THR A 133 -8.90 -11.84 -6.84
N ALA A 134 -7.73 -11.20 -6.99
CA ALA A 134 -6.74 -11.61 -7.96
C ALA A 134 -6.15 -13.02 -7.67
N ILE A 135 -6.04 -13.40 -6.40
CA ILE A 135 -5.63 -14.76 -6.00
C ILE A 135 -6.71 -15.78 -6.38
N ILE A 136 -7.98 -15.52 -6.07
CA ILE A 136 -9.11 -16.41 -6.42
C ILE A 136 -9.18 -16.60 -7.94
N GLU A 137 -8.97 -15.53 -8.70
CA GLU A 137 -9.01 -15.52 -10.17
C GLU A 137 -7.69 -16.00 -10.81
N GLN A 138 -6.74 -16.54 -10.04
CA GLN A 138 -5.46 -17.07 -10.53
C GLN A 138 -4.65 -16.07 -11.39
N ARG A 139 -4.77 -14.77 -11.08
CA ARG A 139 -4.12 -13.67 -11.80
C ARG A 139 -3.33 -12.73 -10.88
N PHE A 140 -2.95 -13.21 -9.70
CA PHE A 140 -2.21 -12.41 -8.72
C PHE A 140 -0.85 -11.93 -9.26
N GLY A 141 -0.12 -12.76 -10.01
CA GLY A 141 1.15 -12.36 -10.63
C GLY A 141 1.00 -11.13 -11.53
N THR A 142 -0.01 -11.13 -12.41
CA THR A 142 -0.36 -9.98 -13.25
C THR A 142 -0.75 -8.76 -12.41
N PHE A 143 -1.56 -8.96 -11.37
CA PHE A 143 -1.95 -7.88 -10.46
C PHE A 143 -0.73 -7.24 -9.77
N ALA A 144 0.18 -8.05 -9.22
CA ALA A 144 1.37 -7.57 -8.53
C ALA A 144 2.28 -6.80 -9.49
N ARG A 145 2.49 -7.32 -10.70
CA ARG A 145 3.25 -6.66 -11.75
C ARG A 145 2.66 -5.30 -12.14
N ASP A 146 1.35 -5.24 -12.40
CA ASP A 146 0.67 -4.00 -12.75
C ASP A 146 0.72 -2.97 -11.61
N PHE A 147 0.61 -3.44 -10.35
CA PHE A 147 0.76 -2.59 -9.18
C PHE A 147 2.18 -2.00 -9.08
N ILE A 148 3.21 -2.83 -9.26
CA ILE A 148 4.62 -2.40 -9.20
C ILE A 148 4.91 -1.39 -10.31
N TYR A 149 4.47 -1.63 -11.54
CA TYR A 149 4.67 -0.66 -12.64
C TYR A 149 3.93 0.66 -12.45
N LYS A 150 2.77 0.66 -11.79
CA LYS A 150 2.08 1.90 -11.41
C LYS A 150 2.85 2.70 -10.36
N GLN A 151 3.55 2.03 -9.45
CA GLN A 151 4.38 2.67 -8.42
C GLN A 151 5.73 3.16 -8.98
N PHE A 152 6.29 2.44 -9.95
CA PHE A 152 7.60 2.73 -10.55
C PHE A 152 7.46 2.88 -12.09
N PRO A 153 6.82 3.95 -12.58
CA PRO A 153 6.56 4.12 -14.01
C PRO A 153 7.86 4.27 -14.83
N SER A 154 8.95 4.71 -14.22
CA SER A 154 10.27 4.83 -14.85
C SER A 154 11.05 3.51 -14.92
N GLY A 155 10.53 2.42 -14.33
CA GLY A 155 11.19 1.10 -14.32
C GLY A 155 12.32 0.97 -13.29
N ASP A 156 12.50 1.97 -12.44
CA ASP A 156 13.45 2.06 -11.32
C ASP A 156 12.98 1.23 -10.11
N ILE A 157 12.54 0.00 -10.36
CA ILE A 157 12.07 -0.93 -9.35
C ILE A 157 13.23 -1.27 -8.39
N PRO A 158 13.08 -1.12 -7.06
CA PRO A 158 14.13 -1.44 -6.10
C PRO A 158 14.57 -2.91 -6.15
N LEU A 159 15.85 -3.17 -5.87
CA LEU A 159 16.43 -4.51 -5.92
C LEU A 159 15.67 -5.52 -5.04
N TRP A 160 15.35 -5.12 -3.80
CA TRP A 160 14.60 -5.97 -2.86
C TRP A 160 13.23 -6.41 -3.40
N VAL A 161 12.55 -5.57 -4.20
CA VAL A 161 11.26 -5.92 -4.81
C VAL A 161 11.47 -6.97 -5.89
N ARG A 162 12.50 -6.81 -6.73
CA ARG A 162 12.83 -7.78 -7.78
C ARG A 162 13.17 -9.14 -7.18
N GLN A 163 14.01 -9.16 -6.14
CA GLN A 163 14.36 -10.36 -5.38
C GLN A 163 13.12 -11.04 -4.77
N ALA A 164 12.19 -10.26 -4.22
CA ALA A 164 10.98 -10.82 -3.64
C ALA A 164 10.07 -11.46 -4.69
N MET A 165 9.94 -10.85 -5.87
CA MET A 165 9.16 -11.40 -6.97
C MET A 165 9.81 -12.67 -7.55
N GLU A 166 11.14 -12.72 -7.59
CA GLU A 166 11.88 -13.94 -7.95
C GLU A 166 11.60 -15.09 -6.97
N TYR A 167 11.62 -14.83 -5.66
CA TYR A 167 11.23 -15.84 -4.65
C TYR A 167 9.77 -16.29 -4.75
N ALA A 168 8.89 -15.43 -5.25
CA ALA A 168 7.48 -15.73 -5.46
C ALA A 168 7.19 -16.34 -6.84
N GLU A 169 8.21 -16.57 -7.67
CA GLU A 169 8.07 -17.07 -9.04
C GLU A 169 7.18 -16.17 -9.93
N ILE A 170 7.18 -14.85 -9.67
CA ILE A 170 6.44 -13.84 -10.44
C ILE A 170 7.41 -13.11 -11.36
N ASP A 171 7.22 -13.29 -12.67
CA ASP A 171 8.03 -12.58 -13.66
C ASP A 171 7.58 -11.10 -13.79
N LEU A 172 8.56 -10.20 -13.62
CA LEU A 172 8.39 -8.76 -13.81
C LEU A 172 8.71 -8.33 -15.25
N ILE A 173 9.11 -9.23 -16.13
CA ILE A 173 9.31 -8.93 -17.56
C ILE A 173 7.95 -8.68 -18.21
N ARG A 174 7.91 -7.68 -19.10
CA ARG A 174 6.72 -7.26 -19.83
C ARG A 174 6.72 -7.83 -21.24
#